data_AF-A0A453S8Q4-F1
#
_entry.id   AF-A0A453S8Q4-F1
#
_cell.length_a   1.000
_cell.length_b   1.000
_cell.length_c   1.000
_cell.angle_alpha   90.00
_cell.angle_beta   90.00
_cell.angle_gamma   90.00
#
_symmetry.space_group_name_H-M   'P 1'
#
loop_
_entity.id
_entity.type
_entity.pdbx_description
1 polymer ?
#
loop_
_entity_poly.entity_id
_entity_poly.type
_entity_poly.pdbx_seq_one_letter_code
_entity_poly.pdbx_strand_id
1 'polypeptide(L)'
;SPGLSFLLSQPEATELIVLSLQDGKDMNKTECITLRHAFVLLSKGFFCRPQEVGMITELHLKVGSAANRLLAVPPNSDELLWVLWELCAISRSDSGRQALLALGYFPEAISVLLSSISKYKDLDSTMIKNGGSPLGLAIFHSAAEILEVLVADSTASSLKSWIGFAVDLHKALHSSSPGSNRKDAPTRLLEWIDAGVIYQRNGAVGLLRYSAILASGEDAHFSSGNVLVSDSMDVENVVADSNNTSDGQVIDNLLGKLVTNKYFDGVALCSTSVVQLTTAFRILAFISEDKAVASSLFEEGAITVIYIVLMNCKSMLERLSNSYDYLVDEGAELSSTTELLLDRTHEQALVDLMTPSLVLLINLLQILHGTKEQYRNKKLLTALLRLHREVSPRLAACAADLSFMLPSFAVSFGVVCQLITSALACWPLYNWTPGLFHCLLENVEPTNASVPLGPKDACSLLCLL
;
A
#
# COMPACT_ATOMS: atom_id res chain seq x y z
N SER A 1 -21.53 23.20 -5.26
CA SER A 1 -21.57 22.88 -3.82
C SER A 1 -22.79 22.02 -3.51
N PRO A 2 -22.71 20.69 -3.59
CA PRO A 2 -23.78 19.78 -3.14
C PRO A 2 -23.50 19.13 -1.76
N GLY A 3 -22.28 19.29 -1.21
CA GLY A 3 -21.71 18.35 -0.23
C GLY A 3 -22.43 18.18 1.11
N LEU A 4 -23.21 19.16 1.56
CA LEU A 4 -23.97 19.08 2.83
C LEU A 4 -25.48 19.28 2.64
N SER A 5 -25.95 19.42 1.40
CA SER A 5 -27.37 19.63 1.11
C SER A 5 -28.25 18.46 1.56
N PHE A 6 -27.69 17.25 1.64
CA PHE A 6 -28.39 16.07 2.16
C PHE A 6 -28.76 16.20 3.65
N LEU A 7 -27.99 16.95 4.44
CA LEU A 7 -28.30 17.20 5.86
C LEU A 7 -29.61 17.98 6.00
N LEU A 8 -29.92 18.87 5.06
CA LEU A 8 -31.20 19.60 5.03
C LEU A 8 -32.41 18.66 4.86
N SER A 9 -32.19 17.47 4.30
CA SER A 9 -33.24 16.45 4.15
C SER A 9 -33.36 15.51 5.36
N GLN A 10 -32.48 15.64 6.36
CA GLN A 10 -32.41 14.80 7.55
C GLN A 10 -32.23 15.67 8.81
N PRO A 11 -33.29 16.39 9.25
CA PRO A 11 -33.21 17.37 10.33
C PRO A 11 -32.80 16.74 11.66
N GLU A 12 -33.31 15.55 11.97
CA GLU A 12 -33.00 14.80 13.19
C GLU A 12 -31.52 14.37 13.25
N ALA A 13 -30.98 13.87 12.12
CA ALA A 13 -29.56 13.53 12.02
C ALA A 13 -28.67 14.78 12.12
N THR A 14 -29.12 15.90 11.54
CA THR A 14 -28.41 17.17 11.60
C THR A 14 -28.37 17.73 13.02
N GLU A 15 -29.50 17.70 13.74
CA GLU A 15 -29.58 18.10 15.14
C GLU A 15 -28.64 17.26 16.01
N LEU A 16 -28.62 15.94 15.81
CA LEU A 16 -27.76 15.02 16.55
C LEU A 16 -26.26 15.26 16.27
N ILE A 17 -25.89 15.58 15.02
CA ILE A 17 -24.52 16.01 14.68
C ILE A 17 -24.18 17.34 15.38
N VAL A 18 -25.08 18.32 15.34
CA VAL A 18 -24.86 19.63 15.98
C VAL A 18 -24.68 19.49 17.49
N LEU A 19 -25.52 18.70 18.16
CA LEU A 19 -25.40 18.40 19.59
C LEU A 19 -24.07 17.69 19.90
N SER A 20 -23.67 16.72 19.07
CA SER A 20 -22.41 15.98 19.24
C SER A 20 -21.17 16.86 19.11
N LEU A 21 -21.25 17.94 18.31
CA LEU A 21 -20.18 18.94 18.18
C LEU A 21 -20.13 19.92 19.37
N GLN A 22 -21.25 20.14 20.08
CA GLN A 22 -21.34 21.06 21.21
C GLN A 22 -20.78 20.46 22.51
N ASP A 23 -20.91 19.15 22.72
CA ASP A 23 -20.49 18.43 23.93
C ASP A 23 -18.97 18.13 24.02
N GLY A 24 -18.17 18.48 23.00
CA GLY A 24 -16.75 18.10 22.88
C GLY A 24 -15.74 18.89 23.73
N LYS A 25 -16.15 19.55 24.82
CA LYS A 25 -15.26 20.47 25.59
C LYS A 25 -14.25 19.78 26.53
N ASP A 26 -14.50 18.53 26.96
CA ASP A 26 -13.73 17.90 28.06
C ASP A 26 -12.90 16.65 27.65
N MET A 27 -12.84 16.29 26.38
CA MET A 27 -12.08 15.11 25.92
C MET A 27 -10.74 15.48 25.27
N ASN A 28 -9.76 14.59 25.44
CA ASN A 28 -8.47 14.68 24.77
C ASN A 28 -8.72 14.56 23.25
N LYS A 29 -8.70 15.69 22.53
CA LYS A 29 -8.97 15.77 21.08
C LYS A 29 -7.97 15.01 20.20
N THR A 30 -7.03 14.30 20.81
CA THR A 30 -5.91 13.61 20.19
C THR A 30 -6.23 12.17 19.76
N GLU A 31 -7.32 11.55 20.24
CA GLU A 31 -7.67 10.16 19.95
C GLU A 31 -9.10 10.02 19.40
N CYS A 32 -9.27 10.35 18.12
CA CYS A 32 -10.50 10.08 17.38
C CYS A 32 -10.32 8.80 16.55
N ILE A 33 -11.28 7.86 16.61
CA ILE A 33 -11.31 6.72 15.69
C ILE A 33 -11.40 7.20 14.24
N THR A 34 -10.89 6.39 13.31
CA THR A 34 -10.89 6.73 11.90
C THR A 34 -12.27 6.53 11.26
N LEU A 35 -12.59 7.26 10.18
CA LEU A 35 -13.87 7.10 9.46
C LEU A 35 -14.04 5.67 8.94
N ARG A 36 -12.96 5.06 8.42
CA ARG A 36 -12.98 3.66 7.99
C ARG A 36 -13.25 2.70 9.14
N HIS A 37 -12.67 2.96 10.32
CA HIS A 37 -12.91 2.12 11.49
C HIS A 37 -14.37 2.23 11.96
N ALA A 38 -14.92 3.44 12.03
CA ALA A 38 -16.33 3.67 12.34
C ALA A 38 -17.24 2.91 11.35
N PHE A 39 -16.94 2.98 10.05
CA PHE A 39 -17.68 2.23 9.03
C PHE A 39 -17.63 0.71 9.24
N VAL A 40 -16.47 0.16 9.62
CA VAL A 40 -16.32 -1.28 9.94
C VAL A 40 -17.10 -1.68 11.19
N LEU A 41 -17.14 -0.83 12.22
CA LEU A 41 -17.96 -1.09 13.41
C LEU A 41 -19.44 -1.13 13.06
N LEU A 42 -19.92 -0.13 12.30
CA LEU A 42 -21.31 -0.04 11.87
C LEU A 42 -21.72 -1.23 10.99
N SER A 43 -20.87 -1.68 10.07
CA SER A 43 -21.17 -2.83 9.20
C SER A 43 -21.25 -4.15 9.97
N LYS A 44 -20.63 -4.22 11.15
CA LYS A 44 -20.72 -5.35 12.09
C LYS A 44 -21.84 -5.20 13.13
N GLY A 45 -22.66 -4.16 13.02
CA GLY A 45 -23.79 -3.91 13.93
C GLY A 45 -23.41 -3.25 15.26
N PHE A 46 -22.19 -2.74 15.39
CA PHE A 46 -21.79 -1.93 16.54
C PHE A 46 -22.14 -0.46 16.33
N PHE A 47 -22.54 0.24 17.40
CA PHE A 47 -22.81 1.66 17.35
C PHE A 47 -21.55 2.48 17.65
N CYS A 48 -21.32 3.53 16.88
CA CYS A 48 -20.38 4.58 17.25
C CYS A 48 -21.04 5.56 18.22
N ARG A 49 -20.30 6.08 19.18
CA ARG A 49 -20.82 7.11 20.08
C ARG A 49 -21.09 8.38 19.27
N PRO A 50 -22.20 9.12 19.50
CA PRO A 50 -22.47 10.38 18.79
C PRO A 50 -21.28 11.35 18.81
N GLN A 51 -20.54 11.40 19.91
CA GLN A 51 -19.34 12.22 20.07
C GLN A 51 -18.21 11.81 19.11
N GLU A 52 -18.00 10.52 18.87
CA GLU A 52 -17.01 10.03 17.89
C GLU A 52 -17.40 10.46 16.48
N VAL A 53 -18.68 10.36 16.14
CA VAL A 53 -19.22 10.85 14.86
C VAL A 53 -19.03 12.35 14.73
N GLY A 54 -19.26 13.11 15.81
CA GLY A 54 -18.99 14.55 15.88
C GLY A 54 -17.53 14.88 15.61
N MET A 55 -16.59 14.21 16.27
CA MET A 55 -15.14 14.42 16.07
C MET A 55 -14.68 14.08 14.65
N ILE A 56 -15.14 12.95 14.08
CA ILE A 56 -14.84 12.58 12.69
C ILE A 56 -15.34 13.69 11.75
N THR A 57 -16.57 14.16 11.96
CA THR A 57 -17.20 15.20 11.12
C THR A 57 -16.44 16.52 11.24
N GLU A 58 -16.12 16.96 12.46
CA GLU A 58 -15.33 18.18 12.71
C GLU A 58 -14.00 18.14 11.96
N LEU A 59 -13.30 17.00 12.00
CA LEU A 59 -12.00 16.84 11.37
C LEU A 59 -12.07 16.94 9.84
N HIS A 60 -13.06 16.31 9.22
CA HIS A 60 -13.26 16.41 7.76
C HIS A 60 -13.70 17.83 7.35
N LEU A 61 -14.52 18.51 8.15
CA LEU A 61 -14.89 19.91 7.91
C LEU A 61 -13.70 20.85 8.03
N LYS A 62 -12.78 20.62 8.97
CA LYS A 62 -11.52 21.37 9.08
C LYS A 62 -10.66 21.20 7.84
N VAL A 63 -10.48 19.97 7.35
CA VAL A 63 -9.74 19.72 6.10
C VAL A 63 -10.42 20.41 4.92
N GLY A 64 -11.75 20.33 4.79
CA GLY A 64 -12.48 21.02 3.72
C GLY A 64 -12.36 22.55 3.79
N SER A 65 -12.37 23.13 5.00
CA SER A 65 -12.13 24.55 5.22
C SER A 65 -10.70 24.96 4.86
N ALA A 66 -9.72 24.17 5.27
CA ALA A 66 -8.31 24.37 4.93
C ALA A 66 -8.07 24.25 3.42
N ALA A 67 -8.75 23.32 2.72
CA ALA A 67 -8.70 23.21 1.27
C ALA A 67 -9.20 24.49 0.58
N ASN A 68 -10.33 25.05 1.01
CA ASN A 68 -10.84 26.31 0.47
C ASN A 68 -9.86 27.48 0.70
N ARG A 69 -9.23 27.53 1.87
CA ARG A 69 -8.22 28.55 2.20
C ARG A 69 -6.95 28.37 1.35
N LEU A 70 -6.52 27.13 1.12
CA LEU A 70 -5.37 26.80 0.29
C LEU A 70 -5.52 27.39 -1.13
N LEU A 71 -6.75 27.41 -1.66
CA LEU A 71 -7.06 27.97 -2.98
C LEU A 71 -7.12 29.51 -3.00
N ALA A 72 -7.40 30.15 -1.86
CA ALA A 72 -7.60 31.59 -1.77
C ALA A 72 -6.31 32.37 -1.46
N VAL A 73 -5.32 31.70 -0.88
CA VAL A 73 -4.11 32.32 -0.34
C VAL A 73 -3.03 32.51 -1.43
N PRO A 74 -2.30 33.64 -1.46
CA PRO A 74 -1.23 33.85 -2.42
C PRO A 74 -0.06 32.86 -2.23
N PRO A 75 0.60 32.43 -3.33
CA PRO A 75 1.74 31.53 -3.25
C PRO A 75 2.91 32.16 -2.49
N ASN A 76 3.72 31.33 -1.82
CA ASN A 76 4.93 31.76 -1.09
C ASN A 76 4.67 32.82 0.00
N SER A 77 3.53 32.77 0.67
CA SER A 77 3.15 33.66 1.77
C SER A 77 3.18 32.97 3.13
N ASP A 78 3.30 33.75 4.22
CA ASP A 78 3.16 33.22 5.58
C ASP A 78 1.78 32.58 5.80
N GLU A 79 0.74 33.16 5.21
CA GLU A 79 -0.63 32.61 5.24
C GLU A 79 -0.68 31.20 4.62
N LEU A 80 0.06 30.95 3.53
CA LEU A 80 0.12 29.64 2.91
C LEU A 80 0.79 28.65 3.85
N LEU A 81 1.91 29.04 4.46
CA LEU A 81 2.58 28.20 5.44
C LEU A 81 1.66 27.89 6.62
N TRP A 82 0.87 28.84 7.11
CA TRP A 82 -0.09 28.59 8.20
C TRP A 82 -1.16 27.57 7.82
N VAL A 83 -1.69 27.61 6.59
CA VAL A 83 -2.65 26.61 6.11
C VAL A 83 -1.99 25.22 6.00
N LEU A 84 -0.78 25.15 5.44
CA LEU A 84 -0.04 23.89 5.32
C LEU A 84 0.34 23.33 6.69
N TRP A 85 0.73 24.19 7.64
CA TRP A 85 1.03 23.80 9.02
C TRP A 85 -0.19 23.22 9.73
N GLU A 86 -1.38 23.80 9.53
CA GLU A 86 -2.63 23.26 10.06
C GLU A 86 -2.92 21.85 9.49
N LEU A 87 -2.73 21.66 8.19
CA LEU A 87 -2.89 20.36 7.54
C LEU A 87 -1.85 19.33 8.05
N CYS A 88 -0.58 19.73 8.22
CA CYS A 88 0.44 18.89 8.86
C CYS A 88 0.15 18.62 10.35
N ALA A 89 -0.50 19.53 11.06
CA ALA A 89 -0.91 19.27 12.44
C ALA A 89 -2.02 18.20 12.48
N ILE A 90 -2.95 18.23 11.52
CA ILE A 90 -4.00 17.21 11.34
C ILE A 90 -3.39 15.84 10.99
N SER A 91 -2.37 15.79 10.12
CA SER A 91 -1.72 14.54 9.65
C SER A 91 -1.02 13.72 10.74
N ARG A 92 -0.85 14.27 11.95
CA ARG A 92 -0.19 13.60 13.08
C ARG A 92 -1.04 12.49 13.72
N SER A 93 -2.32 12.39 13.36
CA SER A 93 -3.23 11.34 13.81
C SER A 93 -3.73 10.48 12.65
N ASP A 94 -4.02 9.20 12.88
CA ASP A 94 -4.55 8.29 11.84
C ASP A 94 -5.90 8.76 11.28
N SER A 95 -6.78 9.28 12.14
CA SER A 95 -8.06 9.87 11.72
C SER A 95 -7.85 11.14 10.92
N GLY A 96 -6.87 11.96 11.27
CA GLY A 96 -6.48 13.14 10.51
C GLY A 96 -5.88 12.82 9.15
N ARG A 97 -5.02 11.80 9.07
CA ARG A 97 -4.52 11.27 7.79
C ARG A 97 -5.66 10.81 6.88
N GLN A 98 -6.66 10.11 7.43
CA GLN A 98 -7.85 9.74 6.64
C GLN A 98 -8.68 10.96 6.21
N ALA A 99 -8.84 11.96 7.07
CA ALA A 99 -9.57 13.18 6.72
C ALA A 99 -8.85 13.97 5.61
N LEU A 100 -7.51 14.01 5.63
CA LEU A 100 -6.68 14.66 4.60
C LEU A 100 -6.89 14.06 3.20
N LEU A 101 -7.33 12.81 3.09
CA LEU A 101 -7.67 12.19 1.80
C LEU A 101 -8.80 12.92 1.07
N ALA A 102 -9.61 13.71 1.80
CA ALA A 102 -10.61 14.57 1.19
C ALA A 102 -9.99 15.59 0.22
N LEU A 103 -8.72 15.97 0.39
CA LEU A 103 -7.99 16.84 -0.54
C LEU A 103 -7.91 16.24 -1.95
N GLY A 104 -7.89 14.91 -2.08
CA GLY A 104 -7.87 14.23 -3.38
C GLY A 104 -9.13 14.46 -4.22
N TYR A 105 -10.23 14.94 -3.62
CA TYR A 105 -11.44 15.34 -4.34
C TYR A 105 -11.41 16.79 -4.86
N PHE A 106 -10.34 17.55 -4.56
CA PHE A 106 -10.13 18.92 -5.00
C PHE A 106 -8.84 19.01 -5.85
N PRO A 107 -8.90 18.73 -7.17
CA PRO A 107 -7.73 18.76 -8.04
C PRO A 107 -6.94 20.08 -7.97
N GLU A 108 -7.65 21.19 -7.76
CA GLU A 108 -7.06 22.52 -7.61
C GLU A 108 -6.19 22.60 -6.34
N ALA A 109 -6.60 21.95 -5.24
CA ALA A 109 -5.82 21.91 -4.00
C ALA A 109 -4.53 21.11 -4.20
N ILE A 110 -4.62 19.98 -4.91
CA ILE A 110 -3.44 19.18 -5.30
C ILE A 110 -2.50 20.01 -6.20
N SER A 111 -3.04 20.77 -7.15
CA SER A 111 -2.25 21.67 -8.00
C SER A 111 -1.50 22.73 -7.18
N VAL A 112 -2.12 23.31 -6.15
CA VAL A 112 -1.45 24.26 -5.24
C VAL A 112 -0.28 23.57 -4.53
N LEU A 113 -0.48 22.37 -3.96
CA LEU A 113 0.59 21.60 -3.29
C LEU A 113 1.75 21.28 -4.24
N LEU A 114 1.46 20.82 -5.46
CA LEU A 114 2.47 20.59 -6.49
C LEU A 114 3.23 21.87 -6.84
N SER A 115 2.51 22.99 -6.98
CA SER A 115 3.14 24.28 -7.29
C SER A 115 4.06 24.76 -6.17
N SER A 116 3.73 24.48 -4.91
CA SER A 116 4.56 24.78 -3.74
C SER A 116 5.89 24.03 -3.77
N ILE A 117 5.90 22.78 -4.26
CA ILE A 117 7.12 21.98 -4.40
C ILE A 117 7.98 22.50 -5.55
N SER A 118 7.37 22.82 -6.70
CA SER A 118 8.07 23.28 -7.90
C SER A 118 8.66 24.69 -7.75
N LYS A 119 7.97 25.61 -7.05
CA LYS A 119 8.37 27.02 -6.91
C LYS A 119 9.54 27.26 -5.95
N TYR A 120 9.89 26.29 -5.10
CA TYR A 120 11.01 26.42 -4.17
C TYR A 120 12.31 26.80 -4.90
N LYS A 121 12.53 26.23 -6.09
CA LYS A 121 13.70 26.51 -6.93
C LYS A 121 13.67 27.88 -7.62
N ASP A 122 12.50 28.36 -8.07
CA ASP A 122 12.38 29.66 -8.74
C ASP A 122 12.88 30.79 -7.82
N LEU A 123 12.57 30.70 -6.53
CA LEU A 123 13.03 31.63 -5.51
C LEU A 123 14.54 31.52 -5.24
N ASP A 124 15.07 30.31 -5.13
CA ASP A 124 16.49 30.08 -4.84
C ASP A 124 17.41 30.46 -6.01
N SER A 125 16.95 30.35 -7.26
CA SER A 125 17.71 30.79 -8.44
C SER A 125 17.92 32.32 -8.50
N THR A 126 17.04 33.09 -7.86
CA THR A 126 17.17 34.55 -7.72
C THR A 126 17.99 35.00 -6.51
N MET A 127 18.28 34.10 -5.56
CA MET A 127 19.05 34.40 -4.33
C MET A 127 20.45 33.81 -4.39
N ILE A 128 21.26 34.26 -5.35
CA ILE A 128 22.70 33.99 -5.36
C ILE A 128 23.36 34.83 -4.26
N LYS A 129 23.45 34.30 -3.03
CA LYS A 129 24.61 34.38 -2.09
C LYS A 129 24.29 34.06 -0.62
N ASN A 130 23.04 33.94 -0.20
CA ASN A 130 22.67 33.49 1.14
C ASN A 130 21.73 32.29 1.01
N GLY A 131 21.82 31.31 1.91
CA GLY A 131 21.02 30.08 1.86
C GLY A 131 19.54 30.33 1.60
N GLY A 132 18.87 29.37 0.94
CA GLY A 132 17.50 29.50 0.43
C GLY A 132 16.47 30.00 1.46
N SER A 133 15.34 30.51 0.97
CA SER A 133 14.31 31.13 1.82
C SER A 133 13.79 30.13 2.88
N PRO A 134 13.94 30.40 4.21
CA PRO A 134 13.44 29.52 5.26
C PRO A 134 11.93 29.27 5.16
N LEU A 135 11.17 30.29 4.73
CA LEU A 135 9.74 30.20 4.47
C LEU A 135 9.46 29.25 3.28
N GLY A 136 10.20 29.41 2.19
CA GLY A 136 10.08 28.54 1.01
C GLY A 136 10.38 27.08 1.36
N LEU A 137 11.42 26.84 2.17
CA LEU A 137 11.79 25.49 2.62
C LEU A 137 10.71 24.87 3.51
N ALA A 138 10.13 25.64 4.43
CA ALA A 138 9.05 25.17 5.28
C ALA A 138 7.78 24.83 4.47
N ILE A 139 7.44 25.66 3.47
CA ILE A 139 6.34 25.41 2.54
C ILE A 139 6.59 24.13 1.73
N PHE A 140 7.81 23.96 1.21
CA PHE A 140 8.23 22.77 0.45
C PHE A 140 8.07 21.48 1.27
N HIS A 141 8.62 21.44 2.49
CA HIS A 141 8.52 20.27 3.35
C HIS A 141 7.08 19.97 3.79
N SER A 142 6.30 21.00 4.12
CA SER A 142 4.90 20.82 4.53
C SER A 142 4.04 20.30 3.39
N ALA A 143 4.23 20.81 2.17
CA ALA A 143 3.55 20.30 0.98
C ALA A 143 3.92 18.85 0.68
N ALA A 144 5.20 18.48 0.81
CA ALA A 144 5.65 17.10 0.64
C ALA A 144 5.04 16.15 1.69
N GLU A 145 4.95 16.56 2.96
CA GLU A 145 4.32 15.76 4.02
C GLU A 145 2.84 15.50 3.76
N ILE A 146 2.09 16.51 3.28
CA ILE A 146 0.67 16.35 2.93
C ILE A 146 0.49 15.41 1.74
N LEU A 147 1.34 15.54 0.71
CA LEU A 147 1.31 14.64 -0.45
C LEU A 147 1.71 13.20 -0.07
N GLU A 148 2.65 13.02 0.85
CA GLU A 148 3.00 11.69 1.38
C GLU A 148 1.78 10.98 1.98
N VAL A 149 0.91 11.68 2.71
CA VAL A 149 -0.34 11.11 3.24
C VAL A 149 -1.26 10.60 2.11
N LEU A 150 -1.37 11.35 1.02
CA LEU A 150 -2.20 10.96 -0.13
C LEU A 150 -1.58 9.76 -0.85
N VAL A 151 -0.28 9.78 -1.15
CA VAL A 151 0.37 8.71 -1.92
C VAL A 151 0.46 7.41 -1.11
N ALA A 152 0.66 7.49 0.22
CA ALA A 152 0.73 6.33 1.09
C ALA A 152 -0.64 5.64 1.32
N ASP A 153 -1.76 6.30 1.03
CA ASP A 153 -3.09 5.71 1.20
C ASP A 153 -3.41 4.60 0.19
N SER A 154 -4.08 3.55 0.67
CA SER A 154 -4.37 2.34 -0.11
C SER A 154 -5.60 2.42 -1.00
N THR A 155 -6.41 3.48 -0.93
CA THR A 155 -7.66 3.54 -1.70
C THR A 155 -7.45 3.89 -3.16
N ALA A 156 -8.27 3.31 -4.03
CA ALA A 156 -8.31 3.65 -5.44
C ALA A 156 -8.62 5.14 -5.69
N SER A 157 -9.44 5.77 -4.84
CA SER A 157 -9.69 7.22 -4.89
C SER A 157 -8.43 8.03 -4.66
N SER A 158 -7.60 7.65 -3.69
CA SER A 158 -6.34 8.33 -3.45
C SER A 158 -5.38 8.12 -4.61
N LEU A 159 -5.22 6.88 -5.09
CA LEU A 159 -4.38 6.56 -6.25
C LEU A 159 -4.73 7.41 -7.48
N LYS A 160 -6.02 7.52 -7.81
CA LYS A 160 -6.52 8.34 -8.92
C LYS A 160 -6.15 9.82 -8.78
N SER A 161 -6.04 10.34 -7.55
CA SER A 161 -5.81 11.76 -7.30
C SER A 161 -4.37 12.21 -7.60
N TRP A 162 -3.38 11.29 -7.55
CA TRP A 162 -1.97 11.65 -7.68
C TRP A 162 -1.24 10.96 -8.85
N ILE A 163 -1.68 9.77 -9.29
CA ILE A 163 -0.93 8.97 -10.29
C ILE A 163 -0.69 9.73 -11.61
N GLY A 164 -1.61 10.63 -11.99
CA GLY A 164 -1.50 11.48 -13.18
C GLY A 164 -0.36 12.49 -13.12
N PHE A 165 0.06 12.90 -11.92
CA PHE A 165 1.08 13.94 -11.71
C PHE A 165 2.42 13.38 -11.20
N ALA A 166 2.57 12.04 -11.14
CA ALA A 166 3.74 11.38 -10.58
C ALA A 166 5.07 11.85 -11.21
N VAL A 167 5.10 12.03 -12.54
CA VAL A 167 6.29 12.49 -13.27
C VAL A 167 6.66 13.92 -12.90
N ASP A 168 5.68 14.81 -12.80
CA ASP A 168 5.91 16.23 -12.47
C ASP A 168 6.32 16.40 -11.01
N LEU A 169 5.68 15.65 -10.11
CA LEU A 169 6.06 15.60 -8.70
C LEU A 169 7.48 15.07 -8.51
N HIS A 170 7.85 13.97 -9.17
CA HIS A 170 9.21 13.42 -9.12
C HIS A 170 10.25 14.40 -9.64
N LYS A 171 9.98 15.08 -10.77
CA LYS A 171 10.87 16.14 -11.29
C LYS A 171 11.03 17.27 -10.27
N ALA A 172 9.93 17.74 -9.69
CA ALA A 172 9.94 18.83 -8.72
C ALA A 172 10.79 18.48 -7.49
N LEU A 173 10.59 17.29 -6.91
CA LEU A 173 11.34 16.82 -5.73
C LEU A 173 12.85 16.69 -5.97
N HIS A 174 13.27 16.09 -7.10
CA HIS A 174 14.70 15.98 -7.43
C HIS A 174 15.35 17.31 -7.75
N SER A 175 14.62 18.22 -8.40
CA SER A 175 15.14 19.54 -8.76
C SER A 175 15.32 20.47 -7.56
N SER A 176 14.65 20.16 -6.45
CA SER A 176 14.53 21.01 -5.26
C SER A 176 15.30 20.47 -4.05
N SER A 177 16.03 19.35 -4.16
CA SER A 177 16.64 18.66 -3.01
C SER A 177 17.59 19.58 -2.22
N PRO A 178 17.19 20.05 -1.02
CA PRO A 178 18.11 20.66 -0.09
C PRO A 178 18.85 19.50 0.55
N GLY A 179 20.15 19.35 0.30
CA GLY A 179 20.94 18.21 0.79
C GLY A 179 20.63 17.89 2.26
N SER A 180 19.98 16.76 2.51
CA SER A 180 19.50 16.39 3.84
C SER A 180 19.25 14.88 3.95
N ASN A 181 19.30 14.40 5.20
CA ASN A 181 19.24 13.01 5.64
C ASN A 181 18.13 12.19 4.98
N ARG A 182 18.37 10.87 4.78
CA ARG A 182 17.46 9.83 4.25
C ARG A 182 16.11 9.67 4.97
N LYS A 183 15.69 10.58 5.85
CA LYS A 183 14.49 10.50 6.69
C LYS A 183 13.56 11.71 6.60
N ASP A 184 13.74 12.64 5.67
CA ASP A 184 12.79 13.75 5.48
C ASP A 184 11.60 13.37 4.57
N ALA A 185 10.49 14.11 4.69
CA ALA A 185 9.26 13.83 3.93
C ALA A 185 9.46 13.86 2.41
N PRO A 186 10.24 14.79 1.82
CA PRO A 186 10.55 14.77 0.39
C PRO A 186 11.24 13.47 -0.08
N THR A 187 12.21 12.96 0.68
CA THR A 187 12.89 11.70 0.33
C THR A 187 11.94 10.51 0.44
N ARG A 188 11.14 10.43 1.51
CA ARG A 188 10.13 9.36 1.65
C ARG A 188 9.08 9.40 0.54
N LEU A 189 8.66 10.61 0.13
CA LEU A 189 7.70 10.78 -0.94
C LEU A 189 8.24 10.26 -2.29
N LEU A 190 9.55 10.41 -2.57
CA LEU A 190 10.17 9.83 -3.77
C LEU A 190 9.99 8.30 -3.81
N GLU A 191 10.25 7.62 -2.69
CA GLU A 191 10.08 6.15 -2.58
C GLU A 191 8.65 5.71 -2.92
N TRP A 192 7.66 6.52 -2.54
CA TRP A 192 6.26 6.22 -2.83
C TRP A 192 5.88 6.44 -4.30
N ILE A 193 6.44 7.44 -4.99
CA ILE A 193 5.98 7.85 -6.33
C ILE A 193 6.75 7.20 -7.50
N ASP A 194 7.91 6.59 -7.26
CA ASP A 194 8.75 5.99 -8.30
C ASP A 194 7.96 5.04 -9.21
N ALA A 195 7.16 4.15 -8.61
CA ALA A 195 6.30 3.23 -9.35
C ALA A 195 5.30 3.96 -10.27
N GLY A 196 4.76 5.11 -9.82
CA GLY A 196 3.88 5.95 -10.64
C GLY A 196 4.62 6.58 -11.83
N VAL A 197 5.88 6.97 -11.65
CA VAL A 197 6.74 7.49 -12.73
C VAL A 197 7.00 6.42 -13.79
N ILE A 198 7.35 5.20 -13.36
CA ILE A 198 7.57 4.07 -14.27
C ILE A 198 6.29 3.74 -15.04
N TYR A 199 5.15 3.70 -14.36
CA TYR A 199 3.87 3.46 -15.02
C TYR A 199 3.55 4.52 -16.10
N GLN A 200 3.73 5.80 -15.79
CA GLN A 200 3.47 6.88 -16.74
C GLN A 200 4.38 6.85 -17.97
N ARG A 201 5.61 6.34 -17.83
CA ARG A 201 6.60 6.30 -18.92
C ARG A 201 6.55 5.00 -19.73
N ASN A 202 6.35 3.87 -19.06
CA ASN A 202 6.57 2.53 -19.63
C ASN A 202 5.30 1.66 -19.57
N GLY A 203 4.18 2.18 -19.07
CA GLY A 203 2.92 1.47 -18.97
C GLY A 203 2.92 0.32 -17.97
N ALA A 204 1.89 -0.53 -18.07
CA ALA A 204 1.64 -1.64 -17.15
C ALA A 204 2.77 -2.69 -17.17
N VAL A 205 3.25 -3.06 -18.37
CA VAL A 205 4.33 -4.04 -18.57
C VAL A 205 5.65 -3.52 -18.00
N GLY A 206 6.00 -2.26 -18.25
CA GLY A 206 7.20 -1.66 -17.67
C GLY A 206 7.17 -1.63 -16.14
N LEU A 207 6.00 -1.33 -15.56
CA LEU A 207 5.82 -1.38 -14.11
C LEU A 207 5.95 -2.81 -13.55
N LEU A 208 5.46 -3.82 -14.27
CA LEU A 208 5.61 -5.22 -13.85
C LEU A 208 7.09 -5.66 -13.86
N ARG A 209 7.85 -5.27 -14.89
CA ARG A 209 9.29 -5.54 -14.97
C ARG A 209 10.06 -4.84 -13.85
N TYR A 210 9.73 -3.58 -13.56
CA TYR A 210 10.27 -2.85 -12.40
C TYR A 210 9.98 -3.58 -11.08
N SER A 211 8.76 -4.08 -10.92
CA SER A 211 8.37 -4.88 -9.75
C SER A 211 9.16 -6.18 -9.64
N ALA A 212 9.46 -6.85 -10.76
CA ALA A 212 10.28 -8.06 -10.77
C ALA A 212 11.71 -7.80 -10.25
N ILE A 213 12.32 -6.67 -10.61
CA ILE A 213 13.65 -6.26 -10.15
C ILE A 213 13.64 -6.02 -8.64
N LEU A 214 12.65 -5.27 -8.14
CA LEU A 214 12.54 -5.04 -6.69
C LEU A 214 12.30 -6.34 -5.91
N ALA A 215 11.50 -7.26 -6.47
CA ALA A 215 11.19 -8.54 -5.85
C ALA A 215 12.36 -9.53 -5.83
N SER A 216 13.38 -9.36 -6.69
CA SER A 216 14.59 -10.20 -6.68
C SER A 216 15.54 -9.83 -5.53
N GLY A 217 15.33 -8.69 -4.87
CA GLY A 217 16.21 -8.14 -3.83
C GLY A 217 17.35 -7.29 -4.37
N GLU A 218 17.33 -6.93 -5.66
CA GLU A 218 18.30 -6.02 -6.28
C GLU A 218 17.89 -4.53 -6.08
N ASP A 219 18.88 -3.65 -5.94
CA ASP A 219 18.67 -2.21 -5.82
C ASP A 219 18.25 -1.62 -7.18
N ALA A 220 16.97 -1.23 -7.31
CA ALA A 220 16.44 -0.62 -8.54
C ALA A 220 17.10 0.71 -8.92
N HIS A 221 17.80 1.37 -7.99
CA HIS A 221 18.54 2.61 -8.24
C HIS A 221 19.71 2.44 -9.23
N PHE A 222 20.21 1.21 -9.44
CA PHE A 222 21.26 0.92 -10.44
C PHE A 222 20.71 0.41 -11.79
N SER A 223 19.40 0.13 -11.88
CA SER A 223 18.81 -0.57 -13.05
C SER A 223 17.96 0.34 -13.96
N SER A 224 17.70 1.58 -13.55
CA SER A 224 17.06 2.56 -14.42
C SER A 224 17.80 2.76 -15.75
N GLY A 225 19.12 2.56 -15.82
CA GLY A 225 19.84 2.61 -17.09
C GLY A 225 19.61 1.41 -18.03
N ASN A 226 19.41 0.20 -17.50
CA ASN A 226 19.51 -1.03 -18.29
C ASN A 226 18.17 -1.67 -18.68
N VAL A 227 17.08 -1.35 -17.96
CA VAL A 227 15.72 -1.76 -18.37
C VAL A 227 14.99 -0.67 -19.18
N LEU A 228 15.62 0.50 -19.36
CA LEU A 228 15.07 1.65 -20.09
C LEU A 228 15.55 1.80 -21.56
N VAL A 229 16.31 0.86 -22.12
CA VAL A 229 16.84 0.97 -23.51
C VAL A 229 16.29 -0.14 -24.41
N SER A 230 14.97 -0.16 -24.63
CA SER A 230 14.43 -0.85 -25.80
C SER A 230 13.84 0.10 -26.85
N ASP A 231 13.50 1.36 -26.54
CA ASP A 231 12.96 2.29 -27.54
C ASP A 231 13.37 3.75 -27.30
N SER A 232 14.61 4.10 -27.62
CA SER A 232 14.93 5.46 -28.11
C SER A 232 16.18 5.40 -28.99
N MET A 233 16.02 4.96 -30.24
CA MET A 233 17.02 5.14 -31.29
C MET A 233 16.58 6.31 -32.17
N ASP A 234 16.87 7.54 -31.71
CA ASP A 234 17.08 8.65 -32.64
C ASP A 234 18.57 8.66 -32.99
N VAL A 235 18.96 7.88 -34.00
CA VAL A 235 20.16 8.14 -34.81
C VAL A 235 19.86 7.72 -36.25
N GLU A 236 19.75 8.71 -37.13
CA GLU A 236 19.81 8.53 -38.58
C GLU A 236 21.08 7.76 -38.97
N ASN A 237 20.90 6.80 -39.88
CA ASN A 237 21.92 6.05 -40.63
C ASN A 237 22.69 4.96 -39.87
N VAL A 238 22.35 3.70 -40.16
CA VAL A 238 23.21 2.72 -40.86
C VAL A 238 22.36 1.47 -41.17
N VAL A 239 22.43 1.02 -42.42
CA VAL A 239 21.84 -0.23 -42.93
C VAL A 239 22.59 -1.43 -42.34
N ALA A 240 21.89 -2.37 -41.69
CA ALA A 240 22.02 -3.83 -41.87
C ALA A 240 21.21 -4.63 -40.83
N ASP A 241 20.40 -5.54 -41.38
CA ASP A 241 19.93 -6.84 -40.86
C ASP A 241 19.11 -6.93 -39.56
N SER A 242 17.80 -6.99 -39.79
CA SER A 242 16.77 -7.57 -38.93
C SER A 242 17.07 -9.04 -38.62
N ASN A 243 17.27 -9.35 -37.33
CA ASN A 243 16.77 -10.56 -36.65
C ASN A 243 17.26 -10.54 -35.20
N ASN A 244 16.38 -10.20 -34.26
CA ASN A 244 16.42 -10.76 -32.91
C ASN A 244 15.05 -10.54 -32.23
N THR A 245 14.29 -11.63 -32.17
CA THR A 245 13.18 -11.83 -31.25
C THR A 245 13.71 -11.92 -29.82
N SER A 246 13.66 -10.84 -29.03
CA SER A 246 14.12 -10.88 -27.62
C SER A 246 13.22 -10.22 -26.58
N ASP A 247 12.02 -9.73 -26.94
CA ASP A 247 11.19 -8.97 -25.99
C ASP A 247 10.33 -9.82 -25.03
N GLY A 248 10.16 -11.12 -25.32
CA GLY A 248 9.26 -12.02 -24.58
C GLY A 248 9.87 -12.78 -23.38
N GLN A 249 11.10 -12.49 -22.96
CA GLN A 249 11.81 -13.29 -21.93
C GLN A 249 12.43 -12.48 -20.78
N VAL A 250 12.10 -11.19 -20.63
CA VAL A 250 12.77 -10.33 -19.64
C VAL A 250 12.52 -10.79 -18.20
N ILE A 251 11.26 -11.10 -17.84
CA ILE A 251 10.91 -11.56 -16.50
C ILE A 251 11.51 -12.94 -16.21
N ASP A 252 11.47 -13.85 -17.19
CA ASP A 252 12.07 -15.18 -17.07
C ASP A 252 13.59 -15.11 -16.91
N ASN A 253 14.26 -14.14 -17.54
CA ASN A 253 15.70 -13.94 -17.36
C ASN A 253 16.04 -13.35 -15.99
N LEU A 254 15.24 -12.40 -15.48
CA LEU A 254 15.45 -11.77 -14.18
C LEU A 254 15.16 -12.72 -13.01
N LEU A 255 14.06 -13.47 -13.11
CA LEU A 255 13.54 -14.29 -12.02
C LEU A 255 13.75 -15.78 -12.22
N GLY A 256 14.18 -16.22 -13.41
CA GLY A 256 14.34 -17.63 -13.76
C GLY A 256 15.24 -18.39 -12.80
N LYS A 257 16.31 -17.75 -12.29
CA LYS A 257 17.19 -18.37 -11.27
C LYS A 257 16.46 -18.64 -9.94
N LEU A 258 15.55 -17.76 -9.54
CA LEU A 258 14.75 -17.91 -8.31
C LEU A 258 13.64 -18.95 -8.50
N VAL A 259 13.01 -18.98 -9.67
CA VAL A 259 11.86 -19.84 -10.00
C VAL A 259 12.28 -21.28 -10.32
N THR A 260 13.45 -21.47 -10.93
CA THR A 260 14.01 -22.80 -11.27
C THR A 260 14.52 -23.54 -10.05
N ASN A 261 14.82 -22.84 -8.95
CA ASN A 261 15.16 -23.48 -7.70
C ASN A 261 13.96 -24.32 -7.21
N LYS A 262 14.21 -25.62 -6.94
CA LYS A 262 13.18 -26.56 -6.48
C LYS A 262 12.58 -26.12 -5.14
N TYR A 263 13.33 -25.33 -4.37
CA TYR A 263 12.92 -24.75 -3.10
C TYR A 263 13.33 -23.26 -3.07
N PHE A 264 12.40 -22.37 -3.42
CA PHE A 264 12.55 -20.94 -3.17
C PHE A 264 11.84 -20.61 -1.87
N ASP A 265 12.58 -20.06 -0.88
CA ASP A 265 12.08 -19.71 0.45
C ASP A 265 12.02 -18.20 0.69
N GLY A 266 12.07 -17.40 -0.38
CA GLY A 266 12.02 -15.93 -0.30
C GLY A 266 13.38 -15.27 -0.06
N VAL A 267 13.43 -13.96 -0.29
CA VAL A 267 14.58 -13.07 -0.04
C VAL A 267 14.14 -11.96 0.92
N ALA A 268 15.06 -11.49 1.76
CA ALA A 268 14.82 -10.33 2.61
C ALA A 268 14.83 -9.04 1.77
N LEU A 269 13.69 -8.37 1.70
CA LEU A 269 13.57 -7.07 1.03
C LEU A 269 13.92 -5.94 1.98
N CYS A 270 14.58 -4.90 1.48
CA CYS A 270 14.76 -3.66 2.22
C CYS A 270 13.42 -2.89 2.31
N SER A 271 13.30 -2.00 3.28
CA SER A 271 12.05 -1.24 3.52
C SER A 271 11.62 -0.42 2.30
N THR A 272 12.57 0.14 1.56
CA THR A 272 12.32 0.94 0.36
C THR A 272 11.71 0.09 -0.75
N SER A 273 12.25 -1.12 -1.00
CA SER A 273 11.68 -2.05 -1.96
C SER A 273 10.27 -2.49 -1.57
N VAL A 274 9.98 -2.69 -0.27
CA VAL A 274 8.61 -3.01 0.19
C VAL A 274 7.65 -1.86 -0.10
N VAL A 275 8.04 -0.62 0.14
CA VAL A 275 7.22 0.58 -0.17
C VAL A 275 6.99 0.71 -1.68
N GLN A 276 8.06 0.65 -2.47
CA GLN A 276 7.97 0.77 -3.93
C GLN A 276 7.15 -0.36 -4.56
N LEU A 277 7.33 -1.61 -4.10
CA LEU A 277 6.50 -2.74 -4.50
C LEU A 277 5.04 -2.53 -4.10
N THR A 278 4.79 -1.99 -2.90
CA THR A 278 3.42 -1.73 -2.43
C THR A 278 2.71 -0.78 -3.37
N THR A 279 3.34 0.33 -3.75
CA THR A 279 2.76 1.25 -4.74
C THR A 279 2.63 0.60 -6.12
N ALA A 280 3.65 -0.11 -6.59
CA ALA A 280 3.62 -0.75 -7.90
C ALA A 280 2.47 -1.74 -8.01
N PHE A 281 2.28 -2.61 -7.01
CA PHE A 281 1.18 -3.55 -6.98
C PHE A 281 -0.17 -2.87 -6.79
N ARG A 282 -0.27 -1.75 -6.05
CA ARG A 282 -1.52 -0.95 -5.99
C ARG A 282 -1.91 -0.44 -7.38
N ILE A 283 -0.96 0.07 -8.15
CA ILE A 283 -1.20 0.52 -9.53
C ILE A 283 -1.60 -0.66 -10.41
N LEU A 284 -0.83 -1.75 -10.39
CA LEU A 284 -1.10 -2.96 -11.20
C LEU A 284 -2.48 -3.54 -10.88
N ALA A 285 -2.81 -3.70 -9.61
CA ALA A 285 -4.12 -4.19 -9.16
C ALA A 285 -5.24 -3.27 -9.67
N PHE A 286 -5.09 -1.96 -9.53
CA PHE A 286 -6.07 -0.98 -9.98
C PHE A 286 -6.30 -1.01 -11.50
N ILE A 287 -5.24 -1.03 -12.31
CA ILE A 287 -5.38 -1.03 -13.79
C ILE A 287 -5.81 -2.40 -14.34
N SER A 288 -5.58 -3.49 -13.61
CA SER A 288 -5.98 -4.85 -14.00
C SER A 288 -7.48 -5.11 -13.91
N GLU A 289 -8.28 -4.14 -13.43
CA GLU A 289 -9.74 -4.16 -13.63
C GLU A 289 -10.11 -4.16 -15.12
N ASP A 290 -9.26 -3.59 -15.98
CA ASP A 290 -9.35 -3.71 -17.43
C ASP A 290 -8.84 -5.10 -17.88
N LYS A 291 -9.71 -5.84 -18.57
CA LYS A 291 -9.43 -7.20 -19.03
C LYS A 291 -8.25 -7.27 -20.00
N ALA A 292 -8.09 -6.30 -20.89
CA ALA A 292 -7.00 -6.31 -21.87
C ALA A 292 -5.65 -6.08 -21.18
N VAL A 293 -5.60 -5.16 -20.21
CA VAL A 293 -4.40 -4.90 -19.40
C VAL A 293 -4.03 -6.15 -18.60
N ALA A 294 -5.01 -6.77 -17.94
CA ALA A 294 -4.76 -7.93 -17.12
C ALA A 294 -4.36 -9.18 -17.94
N SER A 295 -4.91 -9.38 -19.14
CA SER A 295 -4.39 -10.38 -20.09
C SER A 295 -2.94 -10.10 -20.48
N SER A 296 -2.59 -8.85 -20.80
CA SER A 296 -1.21 -8.49 -21.12
C SER A 296 -0.24 -8.74 -19.95
N LEU A 297 -0.66 -8.42 -18.72
CA LEU A 297 0.13 -8.69 -17.51
C LEU A 297 0.31 -10.18 -17.27
N PHE A 298 -0.73 -10.99 -17.51
CA PHE A 298 -0.65 -12.43 -17.39
C PHE A 298 0.39 -13.02 -18.36
N GLU A 299 0.33 -12.65 -19.65
CA GLU A 299 1.27 -13.12 -20.68
C GLU A 299 2.71 -12.71 -20.39
N GLU A 300 2.91 -11.50 -19.83
CA GLU A 300 4.25 -11.02 -19.45
C GLU A 300 4.84 -11.77 -18.24
N GLY A 301 4.02 -12.53 -17.50
CA GLY A 301 4.47 -13.35 -16.36
C GLY A 301 4.13 -12.78 -14.99
N ALA A 302 3.07 -11.99 -14.85
CA ALA A 302 2.68 -11.38 -13.58
C ALA A 302 2.48 -12.40 -12.44
N ILE A 303 2.01 -13.61 -12.75
CA ILE A 303 1.85 -14.67 -11.74
C ILE A 303 3.19 -15.05 -11.09
N THR A 304 4.27 -15.07 -11.86
CA THR A 304 5.62 -15.36 -11.36
C THR A 304 6.09 -14.28 -10.40
N VAL A 305 5.87 -13.00 -10.75
CA VAL A 305 6.23 -11.87 -9.88
C VAL A 305 5.41 -11.90 -8.59
N ILE A 306 4.09 -12.13 -8.67
CA ILE A 306 3.21 -12.30 -7.48
C ILE A 306 3.73 -13.43 -6.60
N TYR A 307 4.04 -14.59 -7.17
CA TYR A 307 4.56 -15.74 -6.42
C TYR A 307 5.80 -15.36 -5.60
N ILE A 308 6.77 -14.67 -6.21
CA ILE A 308 8.01 -14.27 -5.53
C ILE A 308 7.72 -13.26 -4.42
N VAL A 309 6.88 -12.25 -4.68
CA VAL A 309 6.50 -11.25 -3.67
C VAL A 309 5.82 -11.90 -2.46
N LEU A 310 4.87 -12.81 -2.68
CA LEU A 310 4.18 -13.51 -1.59
C LEU A 310 5.14 -14.42 -0.81
N MET A 311 6.09 -15.08 -1.48
CA MET A 311 7.12 -15.89 -0.83
C MET A 311 8.10 -15.03 -0.02
N ASN A 312 8.48 -13.84 -0.52
CA ASN A 312 9.29 -12.89 0.24
C ASN A 312 8.54 -12.41 1.49
N CYS A 313 7.25 -12.05 1.37
CA CYS A 313 6.42 -11.64 2.52
C CYS A 313 6.31 -12.76 3.56
N LYS A 314 6.03 -13.99 3.13
CA LYS A 314 6.02 -15.18 4.01
C LYS A 314 7.35 -15.35 4.74
N SER A 315 8.47 -15.34 4.02
CA SER A 315 9.82 -15.50 4.56
C SER A 315 10.19 -14.41 5.56
N MET A 316 9.77 -13.16 5.29
CA MET A 316 9.98 -12.03 6.19
C MET A 316 9.12 -12.17 7.45
N LEU A 317 7.84 -12.56 7.32
CA LEU A 317 6.98 -12.85 8.48
C LEU A 317 7.52 -13.99 9.34
N GLU A 318 7.98 -15.09 8.74
CA GLU A 318 8.54 -16.24 9.48
C GLU A 318 9.78 -15.88 10.31
N ARG A 319 10.54 -14.86 9.88
CA ARG A 319 11.73 -14.37 10.60
C ARG A 319 11.41 -13.38 11.71
N LEU A 320 10.20 -12.82 11.73
CA LEU A 320 9.77 -11.95 12.81
C LEU A 320 9.46 -12.79 14.05
N SER A 321 9.84 -12.26 15.21
CA SER A 321 9.48 -12.86 16.48
C SER A 321 7.97 -13.03 16.54
N ASN A 322 7.52 -14.27 16.74
CA ASN A 322 6.11 -14.52 16.96
C ASN A 322 5.82 -14.10 18.41
N SER A 323 5.70 -12.80 18.64
CA SER A 323 5.46 -12.19 19.96
C SER A 323 4.14 -12.63 20.61
N TYR A 324 3.42 -13.57 19.98
CA TYR A 324 2.17 -14.15 20.40
C TYR A 324 2.35 -15.50 21.12
N ASP A 325 3.59 -15.97 21.31
CA ASP A 325 3.95 -17.19 22.03
C ASP A 325 4.11 -16.99 23.56
N TYR A 326 3.66 -15.84 24.09
CA TYR A 326 3.71 -15.51 25.53
C TYR A 326 2.90 -16.45 26.42
N LEU A 327 2.05 -17.32 25.85
CA LEU A 327 1.30 -18.33 26.60
C LEU A 327 2.10 -19.61 26.86
N VAL A 328 3.27 -19.78 26.24
CA VAL A 328 4.09 -20.99 26.35
C VAL A 328 5.39 -20.74 27.11
N ASP A 329 5.92 -19.51 27.09
CA ASP A 329 7.22 -19.21 27.68
C ASP A 329 7.09 -18.27 28.91
N GLU A 330 6.97 -18.85 30.11
CA GLU A 330 7.02 -18.13 31.39
C GLU A 330 8.39 -17.46 31.67
N GLY A 331 9.35 -17.56 30.75
CA GLY A 331 10.74 -17.11 30.95
C GLY A 331 11.35 -16.22 29.86
N ALA A 332 10.60 -15.79 28.83
CA ALA A 332 11.20 -15.02 27.73
C ALA A 332 11.51 -13.56 28.15
N GLU A 333 12.78 -13.17 27.99
CA GLU A 333 13.28 -11.82 28.20
C GLU A 333 12.41 -10.80 27.46
N LEU A 334 11.84 -9.84 28.19
CA LEU A 334 11.02 -8.76 27.63
C LEU A 334 11.81 -8.03 26.54
N SER A 335 11.41 -8.23 25.27
CA SER A 335 11.81 -7.35 24.18
C SER A 335 11.45 -5.91 24.55
N SER A 336 12.33 -4.98 24.23
CA SER A 336 12.08 -3.58 24.55
C SER A 336 10.83 -3.09 23.79
N THR A 337 10.03 -2.21 24.40
CA THR A 337 8.80 -1.67 23.76
C THR A 337 9.04 -1.09 22.37
N THR A 338 10.24 -0.56 22.13
CA THR A 338 10.69 -0.04 20.83
C THR A 338 10.85 -1.13 19.77
N GLU A 339 11.41 -2.30 20.14
CA GLU A 339 11.57 -3.44 19.21
C GLU A 339 10.20 -4.02 18.82
N LEU A 340 9.29 -4.15 19.78
CA LEU A 340 7.91 -4.60 19.51
C LEU A 340 7.15 -3.65 18.57
N LEU A 341 7.34 -2.33 18.71
CA LEU A 341 6.72 -1.36 17.82
C LEU A 341 7.33 -1.43 16.41
N LEU A 342 8.64 -1.60 16.30
CA LEU A 342 9.32 -1.77 15.01
C LEU A 342 8.85 -3.04 14.28
N ASP A 343 8.78 -4.18 14.97
CA ASP A 343 8.30 -5.44 14.41
C ASP A 343 6.87 -5.29 13.88
N ARG A 344 5.98 -4.65 14.66
CA ARG A 344 4.59 -4.37 14.23
C ARG A 344 4.53 -3.46 13.01
N THR A 345 5.33 -2.41 12.95
CA THR A 345 5.38 -1.55 11.74
C THR A 345 5.87 -2.32 10.52
N HIS A 346 6.80 -3.26 10.69
CA HIS A 346 7.26 -4.12 9.62
C HIS A 346 6.19 -5.12 9.18
N GLU A 347 5.47 -5.73 10.13
CA GLU A 347 4.33 -6.61 9.83
C GLU A 347 3.25 -5.88 9.01
N GLN A 348 2.88 -4.65 9.42
CA GLN A 348 1.90 -3.87 8.68
C GLN A 348 2.38 -3.55 7.26
N ALA A 349 3.65 -3.20 7.07
CA ALA A 349 4.21 -2.94 5.74
C ALA A 349 4.12 -4.18 4.83
N LEU A 350 4.34 -5.38 5.37
CA LEU A 350 4.15 -6.63 4.63
C LEU A 350 2.68 -6.88 4.29
N VAL A 351 1.75 -6.60 5.21
CA VAL A 351 0.31 -6.69 4.97
C VAL A 351 -0.16 -5.70 3.89
N ASP A 352 0.38 -4.48 3.91
CA ASP A 352 0.10 -3.45 2.91
C ASP A 352 0.60 -3.84 1.51
N LEU A 353 1.68 -4.63 1.41
CA LEU A 353 2.17 -5.21 0.15
C LEU A 353 1.36 -6.44 -0.30
N MET A 354 1.03 -7.35 0.63
CA MET A 354 0.28 -8.57 0.33
C MET A 354 -1.12 -8.26 -0.20
N THR A 355 -1.79 -7.25 0.35
CA THR A 355 -3.16 -6.86 -0.03
C THR A 355 -3.31 -6.58 -1.53
N PRO A 356 -2.61 -5.60 -2.14
CA PRO A 356 -2.70 -5.35 -3.58
C PRO A 356 -2.13 -6.51 -4.42
N SER A 357 -1.15 -7.26 -3.91
CA SER A 357 -0.62 -8.45 -4.59
C SER A 357 -1.67 -9.54 -4.79
N LEU A 358 -2.48 -9.79 -3.77
CA LEU A 358 -3.57 -10.76 -3.82
C LEU A 358 -4.76 -10.23 -4.63
N VAL A 359 -5.07 -8.93 -4.57
CA VAL A 359 -6.10 -8.33 -5.44
C VAL A 359 -5.72 -8.48 -6.92
N LEU A 360 -4.47 -8.17 -7.28
CA LEU A 360 -3.98 -8.40 -8.64
C LEU A 360 -4.11 -9.88 -9.03
N LEU A 361 -3.72 -10.80 -8.15
CA LEU A 361 -3.86 -12.23 -8.39
C LEU A 361 -5.32 -12.62 -8.67
N ILE A 362 -6.26 -12.15 -7.87
CA ILE A 362 -7.69 -12.42 -8.04
C ILE A 362 -8.16 -11.91 -9.41
N ASN A 363 -7.79 -10.69 -9.80
CA ASN A 363 -8.17 -10.13 -11.11
C ASN A 363 -7.64 -10.99 -12.27
N LEU A 364 -6.38 -11.46 -12.18
CA LEU A 364 -5.80 -12.36 -13.18
C LEU A 364 -6.51 -13.73 -13.22
N LEU A 365 -6.79 -14.32 -12.05
CA LEU A 365 -7.49 -15.62 -11.95
C LEU A 365 -8.92 -15.55 -12.49
N GLN A 366 -9.64 -14.46 -12.24
CA GLN A 366 -11.00 -14.26 -12.75
C GLN A 366 -11.04 -14.23 -14.29
N ILE A 367 -10.01 -13.69 -14.93
CA ILE A 367 -9.89 -13.70 -16.39
C ILE A 367 -9.64 -15.12 -16.92
N LEU A 368 -8.72 -15.87 -16.29
CA LEU A 368 -8.47 -17.27 -16.63
C LEU A 368 -9.69 -18.17 -16.42
N HIS A 369 -10.48 -17.89 -15.37
CA HIS A 369 -11.73 -18.60 -15.16
C HIS A 369 -12.72 -18.36 -16.33
N GLY A 370 -12.73 -17.14 -16.88
CA GLY A 370 -13.51 -16.80 -18.08
C GLY A 370 -13.07 -17.54 -19.35
N THR A 371 -11.77 -17.86 -19.50
CA THR A 371 -11.24 -18.59 -20.67
C THR A 371 -11.41 -20.11 -20.57
N LYS A 372 -11.90 -20.64 -19.42
CA LYS A 372 -12.09 -22.07 -19.13
C LYS A 372 -10.83 -22.93 -19.26
N GLU A 373 -9.65 -22.32 -19.28
CA GLU A 373 -8.38 -23.05 -19.31
C GLU A 373 -8.01 -23.55 -17.91
N GLN A 374 -7.48 -24.77 -17.83
CA GLN A 374 -7.03 -25.33 -16.57
C GLN A 374 -5.70 -24.69 -16.14
N TYR A 375 -5.73 -23.83 -15.14
CA TYR A 375 -4.52 -23.25 -14.58
C TYR A 375 -3.92 -24.15 -13.49
N ARG A 376 -2.77 -24.78 -13.79
CA ARG A 376 -2.12 -25.79 -12.92
C ARG A 376 -0.81 -25.28 -12.30
N ASN A 377 -0.84 -24.15 -11.59
CA ASN A 377 0.33 -23.65 -10.85
C ASN A 377 0.34 -24.14 -9.39
N LYS A 378 0.85 -25.37 -9.19
CA LYS A 378 0.97 -25.97 -7.84
C LYS A 378 1.89 -25.17 -6.91
N LYS A 379 2.94 -24.52 -7.43
CA LYS A 379 3.89 -23.74 -6.61
C LYS A 379 3.19 -22.55 -5.95
N LEU A 380 2.43 -21.77 -6.73
CA LEU A 380 1.69 -20.62 -6.22
C LEU A 380 0.59 -21.05 -5.24
N LEU A 381 -0.12 -22.14 -5.54
CA LEU A 381 -1.10 -22.70 -4.61
C LEU A 381 -0.46 -23.02 -3.24
N THR A 382 0.65 -23.76 -3.25
CA THR A 382 1.36 -24.09 -2.01
C THR A 382 1.86 -22.84 -1.29
N ALA A 383 2.30 -21.82 -2.03
CA ALA A 383 2.70 -20.54 -1.45
C ALA A 383 1.53 -19.83 -0.74
N LEU A 384 0.34 -19.80 -1.34
CA LEU A 384 -0.86 -19.22 -0.72
C LEU A 384 -1.25 -19.93 0.58
N LEU A 385 -1.23 -21.26 0.58
CA LEU A 385 -1.52 -22.06 1.77
C LEU A 385 -0.49 -21.83 2.88
N ARG A 386 0.80 -21.80 2.52
CA ARG A 386 1.88 -21.52 3.47
C ARG A 386 1.81 -20.09 4.03
N LEU A 387 1.45 -19.12 3.19
CA LEU A 387 1.25 -17.74 3.63
C LEU A 387 0.05 -17.64 4.58
N HIS A 388 -1.06 -18.30 4.27
CA HIS A 388 -2.23 -18.34 5.14
C HIS A 388 -1.90 -18.96 6.51
N ARG A 389 -1.09 -20.02 6.54
CA ARG A 389 -0.58 -20.64 7.78
C ARG A 389 0.22 -19.66 8.65
N GLU A 390 0.90 -18.71 8.03
CA GLU A 390 1.68 -17.71 8.76
C GLU A 390 0.82 -16.52 9.21
N VAL A 391 -0.19 -16.13 8.43
CA VAL A 391 -1.04 -14.96 8.71
C VAL A 391 -2.17 -15.27 9.71
N SER A 392 -2.83 -16.43 9.59
CA SER A 392 -4.00 -16.78 10.41
C SER A 392 -3.73 -16.84 11.93
N PRO A 393 -2.59 -17.34 12.44
CA PRO A 393 -2.31 -17.31 13.88
C PRO A 393 -2.09 -15.88 14.40
N ARG A 394 -1.49 -14.99 13.60
CA ARG A 394 -1.33 -13.56 13.95
C ARG A 394 -2.67 -12.86 14.03
N LEU A 395 -3.57 -13.15 13.09
CA LEU A 395 -4.95 -12.68 13.16
C LEU A 395 -5.64 -13.14 14.46
N ALA A 396 -5.55 -14.44 14.77
CA ALA A 396 -6.16 -15.01 15.98
C ALA A 396 -5.60 -14.37 17.26
N ALA A 397 -4.29 -14.15 17.31
CA ALA A 397 -3.65 -13.53 18.47
C ALA A 397 -4.01 -12.04 18.62
N CYS A 398 -4.03 -11.28 17.52
CA CYS A 398 -4.52 -9.89 17.50
C CYS A 398 -6.00 -9.78 17.91
N ALA A 399 -6.82 -10.79 17.60
CA ALA A 399 -8.24 -10.79 17.95
C ALA A 399 -8.50 -11.20 19.41
N ALA A 400 -7.61 -12.00 20.02
CA ALA A 400 -7.75 -12.48 21.39
C ALA A 400 -7.23 -11.47 22.43
N ASP A 401 -6.28 -10.62 22.05
CA ASP A 401 -5.70 -9.64 22.97
C ASP A 401 -6.58 -8.39 23.09
N LEU A 402 -7.36 -8.35 24.18
CA LEU A 402 -8.27 -7.26 24.57
C LEU A 402 -7.53 -5.96 24.97
N SER A 403 -6.20 -6.01 25.11
CA SER A 403 -5.35 -4.85 25.44
C SER A 403 -5.13 -3.93 24.24
N PHE A 404 -5.45 -4.38 23.02
CA PHE A 404 -5.20 -3.63 21.81
C PHE A 404 -6.25 -2.54 21.59
N MET A 405 -5.83 -1.29 21.82
CA MET A 405 -6.51 -0.09 21.31
C MET A 405 -6.36 0.09 19.79
N LEU A 406 -5.78 -0.88 19.05
CA LEU A 406 -5.65 -0.84 17.58
C LEU A 406 -6.36 -2.01 16.89
N PRO A 407 -7.70 -1.91 16.68
CA PRO A 407 -8.45 -2.83 15.81
C PRO A 407 -7.94 -2.90 14.36
N SER A 408 -7.11 -1.95 13.93
CA SER A 408 -6.59 -1.85 12.55
C SER A 408 -5.72 -3.05 12.17
N PHE A 409 -4.84 -3.54 13.04
CA PHE A 409 -3.95 -4.67 12.75
C PHE A 409 -4.72 -5.97 12.51
N ALA A 410 -5.67 -6.30 13.40
CA ALA A 410 -6.53 -7.47 13.23
C ALA A 410 -7.35 -7.39 11.94
N VAL A 411 -7.86 -6.19 11.59
CA VAL A 411 -8.57 -5.98 10.32
C VAL A 411 -7.63 -6.20 9.12
N SER A 412 -6.41 -5.67 9.15
CA SER A 412 -5.42 -5.81 8.08
C SER A 412 -5.08 -7.30 7.80
N PHE A 413 -4.75 -8.07 8.84
CA PHE A 413 -4.51 -9.52 8.67
C PHE A 413 -5.76 -10.28 8.22
N GLY A 414 -6.94 -9.90 8.74
CA GLY A 414 -8.21 -10.47 8.32
C GLY A 414 -8.48 -10.28 6.82
N VAL A 415 -8.17 -9.10 6.28
CA VAL A 415 -8.27 -8.82 4.84
C VAL A 415 -7.35 -9.74 4.03
N VAL A 416 -6.11 -9.95 4.47
CA VAL A 416 -5.18 -10.88 3.78
C VAL A 416 -5.73 -12.32 3.79
N CYS A 417 -6.23 -12.82 4.92
CA CYS A 417 -6.88 -14.14 4.99
C CYS A 417 -8.06 -14.26 4.02
N GLN A 418 -8.93 -13.24 3.97
CA GLN A 418 -10.08 -13.21 3.05
C GLN A 418 -9.65 -13.16 1.58
N LEU A 419 -8.61 -12.39 1.26
CA LEU A 419 -8.07 -12.30 -0.09
C LEU A 419 -7.41 -13.61 -0.53
N ILE A 420 -6.68 -14.30 0.35
CA ILE A 420 -6.16 -15.64 0.05
C ILE A 420 -7.31 -16.61 -0.22
N THR A 421 -8.33 -16.61 0.64
CA THR A 421 -9.53 -17.45 0.47
C THR A 421 -10.24 -17.14 -0.85
N SER A 422 -10.35 -15.86 -1.21
CA SER A 422 -10.95 -15.41 -2.47
C SER A 422 -10.12 -15.82 -3.69
N ALA A 423 -8.79 -15.74 -3.62
CA ALA A 423 -7.89 -16.22 -4.67
C ALA A 423 -8.02 -17.73 -4.88
N LEU A 424 -8.16 -18.50 -3.78
CA LEU A 424 -8.47 -19.92 -3.86
C LEU A 424 -9.87 -20.15 -4.45
N ALA A 425 -10.89 -19.41 -4.05
CA ALA A 425 -12.24 -19.55 -4.62
C ALA A 425 -12.28 -19.24 -6.14
N CYS A 426 -11.44 -18.32 -6.61
CA CYS A 426 -11.35 -17.94 -8.03
C CYS A 426 -10.47 -18.87 -8.87
N TRP A 427 -9.85 -19.89 -8.27
CA TRP A 427 -8.88 -20.71 -8.99
C TRP A 427 -9.57 -21.61 -10.03
N PRO A 428 -9.14 -21.60 -11.31
CA PRO A 428 -9.85 -22.29 -12.38
C PRO A 428 -9.47 -23.78 -12.45
N LEU A 429 -9.87 -24.54 -11.42
CA LEU A 429 -9.78 -26.00 -11.42
C LEU A 429 -11.18 -26.63 -11.29
N TYR A 430 -11.64 -27.25 -12.37
CA TYR A 430 -12.82 -28.14 -12.31
C TYR A 430 -12.49 -29.32 -11.38
N ASN A 431 -13.36 -29.58 -10.39
CA ASN A 431 -13.23 -30.63 -9.35
C ASN A 431 -12.16 -30.40 -8.27
N TRP A 432 -11.83 -29.14 -7.94
CA TRP A 432 -10.73 -28.84 -7.02
C TRP A 432 -11.03 -29.01 -5.53
N THR A 433 -12.29 -28.86 -5.13
CA THR A 433 -12.68 -28.87 -3.71
C THR A 433 -12.11 -30.08 -2.97
N PRO A 434 -12.27 -31.35 -3.42
CA PRO A 434 -11.68 -32.52 -2.76
C PRO A 434 -10.14 -32.52 -2.71
N GLY A 435 -9.48 -31.97 -3.74
CA GLY A 435 -8.02 -31.94 -3.85
C GLY A 435 -7.36 -30.91 -2.93
N LEU A 436 -8.03 -29.78 -2.65
CA LEU A 436 -7.55 -28.78 -1.70
C LEU A 436 -7.55 -29.34 -0.27
N PHE A 437 -8.61 -30.06 0.12
CA PHE A 437 -8.66 -30.79 1.39
C PHE A 437 -7.50 -31.80 1.48
N HIS A 438 -7.23 -32.56 0.42
CA HIS A 438 -6.09 -33.46 0.39
C HIS A 438 -4.75 -32.72 0.53
N CYS A 439 -4.49 -31.61 -0.16
CA CYS A 439 -3.24 -30.87 0.01
C CYS A 439 -3.09 -30.19 1.38
N LEU A 440 -4.19 -29.74 1.98
CA LEU A 440 -4.21 -29.22 3.35
C LEU A 440 -3.91 -30.33 4.38
N LEU A 441 -4.34 -31.56 4.10
CA LEU A 441 -4.16 -32.73 4.96
C LEU A 441 -2.88 -33.54 4.66
N GLU A 442 -2.32 -33.51 3.45
CA GLU A 442 -1.15 -34.30 3.01
C GLU A 442 0.18 -33.81 3.59
N ASN A 443 0.25 -32.59 4.15
CA ASN A 443 1.39 -32.17 4.96
C ASN A 443 1.46 -32.94 6.30
N VAL A 444 0.48 -33.80 6.59
CA VAL A 444 0.56 -34.87 7.59
C VAL A 444 1.18 -36.08 6.91
N GLU A 445 2.48 -36.31 7.10
CA GLU A 445 3.16 -37.48 6.54
C GLU A 445 2.39 -38.78 6.84
N PRO A 446 2.19 -39.68 5.84
CA PRO A 446 1.49 -40.94 6.03
C PRO A 446 2.29 -41.96 6.87
N THR A 447 3.51 -41.64 7.29
CA THR A 447 4.36 -42.52 8.09
C THR A 447 4.12 -42.45 9.60
N ASN A 448 3.45 -41.42 10.11
CA ASN A 448 3.18 -41.28 11.54
C ASN A 448 1.68 -41.09 11.78
N ALA A 449 0.94 -42.20 11.79
CA ALA A 449 -0.39 -42.23 12.35
C ALA A 449 -0.33 -41.65 13.78
N SER A 450 -1.02 -40.53 14.03
CA SER A 450 -1.27 -39.84 15.32
C SER A 450 -0.48 -38.57 15.69
N VAL A 451 0.13 -37.83 14.77
CA VAL A 451 0.56 -36.45 15.13
C VAL A 451 -0.62 -35.48 14.88
N PRO A 452 -1.19 -34.84 15.93
CA PRO A 452 -2.22 -33.82 15.74
C PRO A 452 -1.66 -32.65 14.93
N LEU A 453 -2.50 -32.00 14.11
CA LEU A 453 -2.16 -30.77 13.40
C LEU A 453 -1.50 -29.78 14.37
N GLY A 454 -0.36 -29.21 13.97
CA GLY A 454 0.28 -28.15 14.76
C GLY A 454 -0.67 -26.96 14.94
N PRO A 455 -0.53 -26.13 16.00
CA PRO A 455 -1.46 -25.04 16.28
C PRO A 455 -1.67 -24.08 15.09
N LYS A 456 -0.59 -23.76 14.36
CA LYS A 456 -0.66 -22.93 13.14
C LYS A 456 -1.48 -23.60 12.03
N ASP A 457 -1.30 -24.90 11.83
CA ASP A 457 -1.99 -25.67 10.79
C ASP A 457 -3.49 -25.82 11.12
N ALA A 458 -3.82 -26.08 12.38
CA ALA A 458 -5.19 -26.16 12.85
C ALA A 458 -5.92 -24.82 12.70
N CYS A 459 -5.31 -23.71 13.12
CA CYS A 459 -5.89 -22.37 12.96
C CYS A 459 -6.11 -22.01 11.48
N SER A 460 -5.10 -22.26 10.64
CA SER A 460 -5.18 -22.04 9.20
C SER A 460 -6.30 -22.84 8.55
N LEU A 461 -6.41 -24.13 8.87
CA LEU A 461 -7.47 -24.98 8.35
C LEU A 461 -8.85 -24.47 8.77
N LEU A 462 -9.03 -24.17 10.06
CA LEU A 462 -10.30 -23.67 10.59
C LEU A 462 -10.72 -22.31 10.01
N CYS A 463 -9.77 -21.43 9.69
CA CYS A 463 -10.07 -20.13 9.06
C CYS A 463 -10.41 -20.24 7.56
N LEU A 464 -9.96 -21.30 6.88
CA LEU A 464 -10.29 -21.57 5.48
C LEU A 464 -11.63 -22.28 5.29
N LEU A 465 -12.05 -23.07 6.29
CA LEU A 465 -13.37 -23.71 6.36
C LEU A 465 -14.45 -22.70 6.75
#